data_AF-A0A1I3R565-F1
#
_entry.id   AF-A0A1I3R565-F1
#
_cell.length_a   1.000
_cell.length_b   1.000
_cell.length_c   1.000
_cell.angle_alpha   90.00
_cell.angle_beta   90.00
_cell.angle_gamma   90.00
#
_symmetry.space_group_name_H-M   'P 1'
#
loop_
_entity.id
_entity.type
_entity.pdbx_description
1 polymer ?
#
loop_
_entity_poly.entity_id
_entity_poly.type
_entity_poly.pdbx_seq_one_letter_code
_entity_poly.pdbx_strand_id
1 'polypeptide(L)'
;MKKSILFLSLLFIGVSCESDDNSKPDPGDPLFESEYTPLKSLNELNSTYVYYGAKIGSRPFGAIASSNCLSKNTFSTFISGSNDFFSKDSIVFQSYLQDKVKGECAVDFIRTLRKVKLVEEGKMYADIHDFSYEEVKVNYQDKITGEFLDSIRIDTIKNVYFEGNIDIGVQGGYLRVEDKFSRYNGKDKVYQYFKKR
;
A
#
# COMPACT_ATOMS: atom_id res chain seq x y z
N MET A 1 -44.30 45.79 35.20
CA MET A 1 -44.00 46.11 33.79
C MET A 1 -42.49 46.09 33.58
N LYS A 2 -42.05 45.55 32.42
CA LYS A 2 -40.72 45.61 31.79
C LYS A 2 -39.58 44.70 32.35
N LYS A 3 -39.49 43.55 31.66
CA LYS A 3 -38.31 42.82 31.16
C LYS A 3 -36.92 43.40 31.50
N SER A 4 -36.04 42.55 32.02
CA SER A 4 -34.65 42.45 31.55
C SER A 4 -34.09 41.07 31.89
N ILE A 5 -33.98 40.25 30.84
CA ILE A 5 -33.17 39.03 30.79
C ILE A 5 -31.73 39.49 30.57
N LEU A 6 -30.78 38.99 31.35
CA LEU A 6 -29.39 38.97 30.92
C LEU A 6 -28.76 37.62 31.29
N PHE A 7 -28.77 36.73 30.32
CA PHE A 7 -27.91 35.56 30.22
C PHE A 7 -26.46 36.04 30.06
N LEU A 8 -25.54 35.55 30.89
CA LEU A 8 -24.11 35.58 30.57
C LEU A 8 -23.49 34.24 30.95
N SER A 9 -23.77 33.24 30.12
CA SER A 9 -23.00 32.01 30.04
C SER A 9 -21.63 32.34 29.43
N LEU A 10 -20.60 32.48 30.27
CA LEU A 10 -19.22 32.39 29.80
C LEU A 10 -18.93 30.92 29.46
N LEU A 11 -19.17 30.58 28.20
CA LEU A 11 -18.51 29.45 27.55
C LEU A 11 -17.02 29.80 27.41
N PHE A 12 -16.18 29.26 28.30
CA PHE A 12 -14.80 29.01 27.94
C PHE A 12 -14.77 27.79 27.04
N ILE A 13 -14.94 28.03 25.73
CA ILE A 13 -14.50 27.09 24.70
C ILE A 13 -12.97 27.13 24.77
N GLY A 14 -12.39 26.25 25.58
CA GLY A 14 -11.02 25.82 25.36
C GLY A 14 -11.02 25.11 24.01
N VAL A 15 -10.61 25.82 22.97
CA VAL A 15 -10.30 25.24 21.66
C VAL A 15 -9.05 24.39 21.86
N SER A 16 -9.27 23.15 22.32
CA SER A 16 -8.32 22.08 22.06
C SER A 16 -8.41 21.81 20.56
N CYS A 17 -7.50 22.41 19.80
CA CYS A 17 -7.08 21.80 18.54
C CYS A 17 -6.35 20.50 18.90
N GLU A 18 -7.10 19.46 19.25
CA GLU A 18 -6.60 18.10 19.10
C GLU A 18 -6.56 17.85 17.59
N SER A 19 -5.36 17.74 17.04
CA SER A 19 -5.15 17.11 15.75
C SER A 19 -5.82 15.73 15.81
N ASP A 20 -6.86 15.57 15.02
CA ASP A 20 -7.81 14.44 15.01
C ASP A 20 -7.19 13.16 14.41
N ASP A 21 -5.97 12.80 14.84
CA ASP A 21 -5.23 11.59 14.42
C ASP A 21 -5.33 10.45 15.45
N ASN A 22 -6.13 10.62 16.50
CA ASN A 22 -6.39 9.59 17.51
C ASN A 22 -7.88 9.23 17.54
N SER A 23 -8.47 8.91 16.39
CA SER A 23 -9.71 8.14 16.39
C SER A 23 -9.44 6.86 17.18
N LYS A 24 -10.01 6.75 18.39
CA LYS A 24 -10.08 5.50 19.13
C LYS A 24 -10.53 4.41 18.14
N PRO A 25 -9.88 3.23 18.11
CA PRO A 25 -10.30 2.17 17.22
C PRO A 25 -11.81 1.99 17.38
N ASP A 26 -12.54 2.06 16.27
CA ASP A 26 -13.96 1.75 16.27
C ASP A 26 -14.11 0.38 16.96
N PRO A 27 -14.87 0.26 18.07
CA PRO A 27 -14.87 -0.94 18.93
C PRO A 27 -15.54 -2.17 18.29
N GLY A 28 -15.45 -2.29 16.96
CA GLY A 28 -16.05 -3.36 16.19
C GLY A 28 -15.42 -3.57 14.81
N ASP A 29 -14.16 -3.18 14.55
CA ASP A 29 -13.47 -3.66 13.35
C ASP A 29 -12.87 -5.06 13.62
N PRO A 30 -13.57 -6.14 13.21
CA PRO A 30 -13.21 -7.51 13.58
C PRO A 30 -11.88 -7.93 12.96
N LEU A 31 -11.37 -7.17 11.98
CA LEU A 31 -10.08 -7.41 11.35
C LEU A 31 -8.96 -7.48 12.38
N PHE A 32 -8.97 -6.56 13.34
CA PHE A 32 -7.82 -6.36 14.22
C PHE A 32 -7.74 -7.33 15.39
N GLU A 33 -8.82 -8.06 15.67
CA GLU A 33 -8.92 -9.11 16.68
C GLU A 33 -8.95 -10.52 16.07
N SER A 34 -9.14 -10.62 14.75
CA SER A 34 -9.16 -11.90 14.04
C SER A 34 -7.82 -12.63 14.14
N GLU A 35 -7.91 -13.97 14.15
CA GLU A 35 -6.75 -14.85 14.11
C GLU A 35 -5.95 -14.66 12.81
N TYR A 36 -4.63 -14.73 12.92
CA TYR A 36 -3.72 -14.71 11.78
C TYR A 36 -3.58 -16.12 11.21
N THR A 37 -3.85 -16.25 9.92
CA THR A 37 -3.61 -17.48 9.15
C THR A 37 -2.40 -17.27 8.24
N PRO A 38 -1.31 -18.03 8.39
CA PRO A 38 -0.13 -17.90 7.53
C PRO A 38 -0.46 -18.30 6.08
N LEU A 39 0.16 -17.61 5.11
CA LEU A 39 0.06 -17.99 3.70
C LEU A 39 0.73 -19.35 3.48
N LYS A 40 0.06 -20.29 2.78
CA LYS A 40 0.61 -21.64 2.55
C LYS A 40 1.24 -21.80 1.18
N SER A 41 0.77 -21.02 0.21
CA SER A 41 1.32 -20.98 -1.14
C SER A 41 1.21 -19.60 -1.75
N LEU A 42 2.22 -19.21 -2.56
CA LEU A 42 2.14 -18.00 -3.38
C LEU A 42 1.00 -18.04 -4.40
N ASN A 43 0.53 -19.24 -4.79
CA ASN A 43 -0.62 -19.38 -5.71
C ASN A 43 -1.94 -18.88 -5.11
N GLU A 44 -2.01 -18.71 -3.78
CA GLU A 44 -3.16 -18.07 -3.13
C GLU A 44 -3.23 -16.56 -3.44
N LEU A 45 -2.11 -15.97 -3.90
CA LEU A 45 -2.03 -14.58 -4.34
C LEU A 45 -2.30 -14.48 -5.84
N ASN A 46 -3.56 -14.28 -6.21
CA ASN A 46 -4.00 -14.30 -7.62
C ASN A 46 -4.87 -13.11 -8.04
N SER A 47 -4.75 -11.98 -7.36
CA SER A 47 -5.53 -10.78 -7.67
C SER A 47 -4.75 -9.50 -7.36
N THR A 48 -5.36 -8.36 -7.64
CA THR A 48 -4.96 -7.08 -7.08
C THR A 48 -5.62 -6.91 -5.72
N TYR A 49 -4.84 -6.46 -4.74
CA TYR A 49 -5.33 -6.12 -3.41
C TYR A 49 -5.22 -4.61 -3.19
N VAL A 50 -6.20 -4.01 -2.55
CA VAL A 50 -6.28 -2.58 -2.28
C VAL A 50 -6.06 -2.31 -0.82
N TYR A 51 -5.24 -1.32 -0.52
CA TYR A 51 -4.88 -0.95 0.84
C TYR A 51 -6.11 -0.57 1.65
N TYR A 52 -6.20 -1.16 2.83
CA TYR A 52 -7.28 -0.94 3.79
C TYR A 52 -6.76 -0.20 5.02
N GLY A 53 -5.53 -0.48 5.45
CA GLY A 53 -4.91 0.19 6.58
C GLY A 53 -3.61 -0.48 7.05
N ALA A 54 -3.02 0.00 8.15
CA ALA A 54 -1.86 -0.62 8.76
C ALA A 54 -1.96 -0.73 10.30
N LYS A 55 -1.03 -1.48 10.90
CA LYS A 55 -0.79 -1.53 12.34
C LYS A 55 0.69 -1.27 12.63
N ILE A 56 0.97 -0.45 13.64
CA ILE A 56 2.29 -0.28 14.24
C ILE A 56 2.25 -0.93 15.63
N GLY A 57 2.89 -2.09 15.79
CA GLY A 57 2.67 -2.92 16.98
C GLY A 57 1.20 -3.33 17.11
N SER A 58 0.56 -2.97 18.23
CA SER A 58 -0.88 -3.21 18.47
C SER A 58 -1.79 -2.05 18.06
N ARG A 59 -1.24 -0.91 17.64
CA ARG A 59 -2.01 0.30 17.35
C ARG A 59 -2.42 0.31 15.87
N PRO A 60 -3.71 0.48 15.54
CA PRO A 60 -4.11 0.76 14.18
C PRO A 60 -3.50 2.11 13.77
N PHE A 61 -2.98 2.17 12.55
CA PHE A 61 -2.38 3.36 11.98
C PHE A 61 -2.66 3.40 10.49
N GLY A 62 -3.25 4.49 10.02
CA GLY A 62 -3.73 4.58 8.65
C GLY A 62 -4.86 3.57 8.43
N ALA A 63 -6.07 4.07 8.25
CA ALA A 63 -7.20 3.19 8.00
C ALA A 63 -8.33 3.95 7.32
N ILE A 64 -8.93 3.32 6.31
CA ILE A 64 -10.39 3.20 6.22
C ILE A 64 -11.16 4.52 6.10
N ALA A 65 -10.84 5.31 5.07
CA ALA A 65 -11.80 6.20 4.42
C ALA A 65 -11.61 6.07 2.91
N SER A 66 -12.67 5.70 2.18
CA SER A 66 -12.67 5.63 0.70
C SER A 66 -12.36 6.96 0.01
N SER A 67 -12.27 8.04 0.78
CA SER A 67 -12.11 9.42 0.32
C SER A 67 -10.66 9.90 0.24
N ASN A 68 -9.67 9.21 0.84
CA ASN A 68 -8.27 9.63 0.77
C ASN A 68 -7.47 8.86 -0.30
N CYS A 69 -6.39 9.45 -0.78
CA CYS A 69 -5.58 8.85 -1.85
C CYS A 69 -4.86 7.57 -1.44
N LEU A 70 -4.63 7.36 -0.13
CA LEU A 70 -4.01 6.13 0.38
C LEU A 70 -4.89 4.90 0.12
N SER A 71 -6.21 5.05 0.05
CA SER A 71 -7.14 3.98 -0.33
C SER A 71 -6.94 3.47 -1.77
N LYS A 72 -6.17 4.20 -2.60
CA LYS A 72 -5.77 3.77 -3.94
C LYS A 72 -4.48 2.96 -3.95
N ASN A 73 -3.77 2.84 -2.83
CA ASN A 73 -2.56 2.03 -2.77
C ASN A 73 -2.90 0.58 -3.10
N THR A 74 -2.10 -0.04 -3.96
CA THR A 74 -2.35 -1.41 -4.43
C THR A 74 -1.16 -2.32 -4.19
N PHE A 75 -1.46 -3.57 -3.88
CA PHE A 75 -0.52 -4.68 -3.84
C PHE A 75 -0.96 -5.69 -4.90
N SER A 76 -0.23 -5.75 -6.01
CA SER A 76 -0.61 -6.50 -7.21
C SER A 76 0.37 -7.64 -7.44
N THR A 77 -0.14 -8.86 -7.55
CA THR A 77 0.70 -10.06 -7.70
C THR A 77 0.74 -10.51 -9.15
N PHE A 78 1.94 -10.67 -9.69
CA PHE A 78 2.19 -11.15 -11.05
C PHE A 78 2.96 -12.46 -10.98
N ILE A 79 2.22 -13.54 -10.69
CA ILE A 79 2.78 -14.87 -10.45
C ILE A 79 2.48 -15.74 -11.68
N SER A 80 3.51 -15.90 -12.50
CA SER A 80 3.65 -16.71 -13.72
C SER A 80 2.42 -16.88 -14.64
N GLY A 81 2.43 -16.18 -15.78
CA GLY A 81 1.61 -16.55 -16.95
C GLY A 81 0.94 -15.43 -17.72
N SER A 82 1.56 -14.25 -17.87
CA SER A 82 1.16 -13.31 -18.91
C SER A 82 2.33 -12.41 -19.26
N ASN A 83 2.40 -12.07 -20.54
CA ASN A 83 3.46 -11.27 -21.15
C ASN A 83 3.74 -9.97 -20.38
N ASP A 84 4.98 -9.52 -20.56
CA ASP A 84 5.49 -8.18 -20.31
C ASP A 84 5.84 -7.74 -18.88
N PHE A 85 6.96 -7.03 -18.86
CA PHE A 85 7.36 -6.02 -17.90
C PHE A 85 7.93 -6.48 -16.55
N PHE A 86 7.27 -7.39 -15.83
CA PHE A 86 7.79 -7.85 -14.53
C PHE A 86 8.35 -9.27 -14.65
N SER A 87 9.53 -9.52 -14.05
CA SER A 87 10.08 -10.88 -14.00
C SER A 87 9.05 -11.84 -13.41
N LYS A 88 9.01 -13.08 -13.91
CA LYS A 88 8.29 -14.18 -13.26
C LYS A 88 8.53 -14.09 -11.74
N ASP A 89 7.46 -14.17 -10.97
CA ASP A 89 7.45 -14.12 -9.51
C ASP A 89 7.79 -12.74 -8.94
N SER A 90 6.96 -11.76 -9.32
CA SER A 90 7.05 -10.39 -8.81
C SER A 90 5.73 -9.90 -8.23
N ILE A 91 5.85 -8.99 -7.28
CA ILE A 91 4.74 -8.30 -6.67
C ILE A 91 5.02 -6.80 -6.73
N VAL A 92 4.01 -6.02 -7.08
CA VAL A 92 4.11 -4.57 -7.22
C VAL A 92 3.31 -3.90 -6.12
N PHE A 93 3.96 -3.01 -5.38
CA PHE A 93 3.31 -2.08 -4.48
C PHE A 93 3.30 -0.69 -5.11
N GLN A 94 2.12 -0.14 -5.33
CA GLN A 94 1.94 1.21 -5.86
C GLN A 94 1.32 2.10 -4.77
N SER A 95 2.01 3.18 -4.45
CA SER A 95 1.58 4.18 -3.47
C SER A 95 1.05 5.43 -4.17
N TYR A 96 0.01 6.02 -3.61
CA TYR A 96 -0.63 7.25 -4.06
C TYR A 96 -0.70 8.25 -2.91
N LEU A 97 -0.48 9.52 -3.26
CA LEU A 97 -0.64 10.64 -2.34
C LEU A 97 -1.53 11.71 -2.96
N GLN A 98 -2.10 12.55 -2.12
CA GLN A 98 -2.86 13.69 -2.62
C GLN A 98 -1.89 14.74 -3.15
N ASP A 99 -2.03 15.04 -4.44
CA ASP A 99 -1.37 16.17 -5.08
C ASP A 99 -1.87 17.45 -4.40
N LYS A 100 -0.94 18.14 -3.72
CA LYS A 100 -1.27 19.34 -2.94
C LYS A 100 -1.72 20.52 -3.80
N VAL A 101 -1.44 20.49 -5.11
CA VAL A 101 -1.75 21.56 -6.05
C VAL A 101 -3.12 21.33 -6.71
N LYS A 102 -3.38 20.10 -7.17
CA LYS A 102 -4.60 19.78 -7.93
C LYS A 102 -5.70 19.13 -7.08
N GLY A 103 -5.38 18.66 -5.88
CA GLY A 103 -6.30 17.88 -5.04
C GLY A 103 -6.57 16.46 -5.56
N GLU A 104 -5.97 16.09 -6.69
CA GLU A 104 -6.08 14.77 -7.31
C GLU A 104 -5.12 13.76 -6.65
N CYS A 105 -5.38 12.47 -6.81
CA CYS A 105 -4.42 11.45 -6.37
C CYS A 105 -3.35 11.24 -7.43
N ALA A 106 -2.11 11.54 -7.08
CA ALA A 106 -0.94 11.25 -7.90
C ALA A 106 -0.22 10.01 -7.37
N VAL A 107 0.46 9.30 -8.27
CA VAL A 107 1.38 8.22 -7.87
C VAL A 107 2.53 8.85 -7.08
N ASP A 108 2.73 8.39 -5.85
CA ASP A 108 3.85 8.81 -4.99
C ASP A 108 5.13 8.07 -5.42
N PHE A 109 5.07 6.75 -5.31
CA PHE A 109 6.15 5.85 -5.68
C PHE A 109 5.61 4.46 -6.02
N ILE A 110 6.44 3.68 -6.70
CA ILE A 110 6.17 2.28 -7.01
C ILE A 110 7.37 1.46 -6.59
N ARG A 111 7.12 0.38 -5.84
CA ARG A 111 8.14 -0.60 -5.46
C ARG A 111 7.80 -1.97 -6.02
N THR A 112 8.84 -2.69 -6.41
CA THR A 112 8.71 -4.07 -6.88
C THR A 112 9.42 -4.98 -5.91
N LEU A 113 8.69 -5.99 -5.43
CA LEU A 113 9.21 -7.13 -4.71
C LEU A 113 9.55 -8.20 -5.75
N ARG A 114 10.81 -8.62 -5.81
CA ARG A 114 11.35 -9.61 -6.75
C ARG A 114 11.91 -10.82 -6.02
N LYS A 115 12.21 -11.86 -6.81
CA LYS A 115 12.70 -13.17 -6.31
C LYS A 115 11.79 -13.73 -5.21
N VAL A 116 10.49 -13.50 -5.38
CA VAL A 116 9.50 -13.78 -4.36
C VAL A 116 9.39 -15.29 -4.20
N LYS A 117 9.64 -15.80 -2.99
CA LYS A 117 9.48 -17.22 -2.67
C LYS A 117 8.96 -17.39 -1.25
N LEU A 118 8.01 -18.29 -1.06
CA LEU A 118 7.59 -18.70 0.28
C LEU A 118 8.66 -19.64 0.83
N VAL A 119 9.36 -19.23 1.89
CA VAL A 119 10.44 -20.04 2.50
C VAL A 119 9.91 -20.99 3.58
N GLU A 120 8.81 -20.61 4.23
CA GLU A 120 7.98 -21.43 5.11
C GLU A 120 6.58 -20.81 5.18
N GLU A 121 5.60 -21.53 5.73
CA GLU A 121 4.25 -20.98 5.90
C GLU A 121 4.30 -19.63 6.61
N GLY A 122 3.70 -18.62 5.97
CA GLY A 122 3.64 -17.29 6.53
C GLY A 122 4.89 -16.43 6.41
N LYS A 123 5.99 -16.93 5.80
CA LYS A 123 7.21 -16.13 5.55
C LYS A 123 7.64 -16.19 4.11
N MET A 124 7.72 -15.02 3.51
CA MET A 124 8.10 -14.82 2.13
C MET A 124 9.41 -14.08 2.05
N TYR A 125 10.38 -14.65 1.34
CA TYR A 125 11.59 -13.95 0.96
C TYR A 125 11.28 -12.99 -0.20
N ALA A 126 11.82 -11.78 -0.16
CA ALA A 126 11.70 -10.79 -1.23
C ALA A 126 12.90 -9.82 -1.27
N ASP A 127 13.27 -9.42 -2.48
CA ASP A 127 14.17 -8.30 -2.74
C ASP A 127 13.31 -7.10 -3.17
N ILE A 128 13.43 -5.97 -2.48
CA ILE A 128 12.55 -4.80 -2.67
C ILE A 128 13.33 -3.65 -3.28
N HIS A 129 12.86 -3.16 -4.41
CA HIS A 129 13.52 -2.10 -5.16
C HIS A 129 12.56 -1.00 -5.59
N ASP A 130 13.10 0.22 -5.70
CA ASP A 130 12.49 1.23 -6.57
C ASP A 130 12.87 0.92 -8.01
N PHE A 131 11.90 1.11 -8.91
CA PHE A 131 12.19 1.20 -10.33
C PHE A 131 11.92 2.62 -10.82
N SER A 132 12.74 3.07 -11.77
CA SER A 132 12.32 4.11 -12.69
C SER A 132 12.19 3.51 -14.07
N TYR A 133 11.32 4.07 -14.87
CA TYR A 133 11.31 3.80 -16.29
C TYR A 133 11.65 5.07 -17.05
N GLU A 134 12.33 4.91 -18.16
CA GLU A 134 12.50 5.92 -19.18
C GLU A 134 11.86 5.42 -20.46
N GLU A 135 11.07 6.25 -21.10
CA GLU A 135 10.51 5.95 -22.41
C GLU A 135 11.43 6.56 -23.47
N VAL A 136 12.20 5.70 -24.13
CA VAL A 136 13.12 6.11 -25.19
C VAL A 136 12.39 6.02 -26.51
N LYS A 137 12.19 7.15 -27.18
CA LYS A 137 11.63 7.15 -28.53
C LYS A 137 12.56 6.40 -29.45
N VAL A 138 12.01 5.40 -30.13
CA VAL A 138 12.71 4.69 -31.19
C VAL A 138 11.86 4.77 -32.45
N ASN A 139 12.50 4.69 -33.60
CA ASN A 139 11.79 4.50 -34.86
C ASN A 139 12.26 3.16 -35.40
N TYR A 140 11.69 2.09 -34.83
CA TYR A 140 12.09 0.72 -35.09
C TYR A 140 10.91 -0.06 -35.63
N GLN A 141 11.12 -0.73 -36.77
CA GLN A 141 10.17 -1.68 -37.29
C GLN A 141 10.65 -3.10 -36.94
N ASP A 142 9.85 -3.83 -36.18
CA ASP A 142 10.11 -5.23 -35.86
C ASP A 142 10.11 -6.05 -37.14
N LYS A 143 11.21 -6.76 -37.41
CA LYS A 143 11.38 -7.54 -38.65
C LYS A 143 10.58 -8.84 -38.66
N ILE A 144 10.11 -9.30 -37.50
CA ILE A 144 9.36 -10.54 -37.30
C ILE A 144 7.86 -10.25 -37.34
N THR A 145 7.40 -9.21 -36.64
CA THR A 145 5.97 -8.85 -36.58
C THR A 145 5.57 -7.79 -37.60
N GLY A 146 6.52 -7.01 -38.12
CA GLY A 146 6.27 -5.89 -39.03
C GLY A 146 5.76 -4.63 -38.33
N GLU A 147 5.58 -4.67 -37.01
CA GLU A 147 5.04 -3.56 -36.22
C GLU A 147 6.07 -2.44 -36.03
N PHE A 148 5.58 -1.20 -36.07
CA PHE A 148 6.38 -0.03 -35.72
C PHE A 148 6.30 0.22 -34.22
N LEU A 149 7.46 0.26 -33.57
CA LEU A 149 7.62 0.74 -32.21
C LEU A 149 8.12 2.18 -32.27
N ASP A 150 7.31 3.10 -31.74
CA ASP A 150 7.63 4.53 -31.63
C ASP A 150 8.40 4.86 -30.33
N SER A 151 8.38 3.92 -29.38
CA SER A 151 9.13 4.01 -28.14
C SER A 151 9.46 2.62 -27.57
N ILE A 152 10.57 2.54 -26.85
CA ILE A 152 10.96 1.42 -26.01
C ILE A 152 11.03 1.95 -24.57
N ARG A 153 10.37 1.25 -23.66
CA ARG A 153 10.48 1.51 -22.23
C ARG A 153 11.71 0.79 -21.67
N ILE A 154 12.60 1.53 -21.02
CA ILE A 154 13.78 1.01 -20.33
C ILE A 154 13.55 1.14 -18.82
N ASP A 155 13.49 0.01 -18.12
CA ASP A 155 13.38 0.01 -16.67
C ASP A 155 14.74 -0.11 -16.01
N THR A 156 15.01 0.79 -15.09
CA THR A 156 16.25 0.83 -14.30
C THR A 156 15.92 0.57 -12.83
N ILE A 157 16.53 -0.47 -12.26
CA ILE A 157 16.55 -0.70 -10.81
C ILE A 157 17.46 0.38 -10.20
N LYS A 158 16.93 1.20 -9.30
CA LYS A 158 17.69 2.29 -8.70
C LYS A 158 18.34 1.90 -7.38
N ASN A 159 17.52 1.49 -6.41
CA ASN A 159 17.96 1.24 -5.04
C ASN A 159 17.39 -0.08 -4.52
N VAL A 160 18.19 -0.85 -3.78
CA VAL A 160 17.72 -1.97 -2.96
C VAL A 160 17.34 -1.41 -1.58
N TYR A 161 16.08 -1.55 -1.19
CA TYR A 161 15.58 -1.07 0.11
C TYR A 161 15.60 -2.16 1.17
N PHE A 162 15.40 -3.40 0.73
CA PHE A 162 15.29 -4.52 1.63
C PHE A 162 15.60 -5.81 0.86
N GLU A 163 16.25 -6.74 1.54
CA GLU A 163 16.48 -8.09 1.09
C GLU A 163 16.33 -9.00 2.30
N GLY A 164 15.39 -9.94 2.24
CA GLY A 164 15.15 -10.86 3.34
C GLY A 164 13.71 -11.34 3.44
N ASN A 165 13.38 -11.87 4.63
CA ASN A 165 12.07 -12.47 4.89
C ASN A 165 11.08 -11.42 5.42
N ILE A 166 9.85 -11.48 4.92
CA ILE A 166 8.70 -10.71 5.38
C ILE A 166 7.56 -11.65 5.77
N ASP A 167 6.87 -11.34 6.87
CA ASP A 167 5.68 -12.08 7.27
C ASP A 167 4.53 -11.79 6.28
N ILE A 168 3.79 -12.82 5.86
CA ILE A 168 2.64 -12.67 4.94
C ILE A 168 1.55 -13.71 5.23
N GLY A 169 0.30 -13.28 5.23
CA GLY A 169 -0.82 -14.19 5.44
C GLY A 169 -2.16 -13.48 5.37
N VAL A 170 -3.19 -14.10 5.91
CA VAL A 170 -4.54 -13.55 5.96
C VAL A 170 -4.93 -13.31 7.42
N GLN A 171 -5.57 -12.18 7.68
CA GLN A 171 -6.16 -11.90 8.99
C GLN A 171 -7.50 -11.20 8.74
N GLY A 172 -8.57 -11.70 9.36
CA GLY A 172 -9.92 -11.13 9.22
C GLY A 172 -10.45 -11.02 7.78
N GLY A 173 -9.96 -11.86 6.87
CA GLY A 173 -10.30 -11.81 5.44
C GLY A 173 -9.47 -10.84 4.59
N TYR A 174 -8.44 -10.21 5.15
CA TYR A 174 -7.53 -9.29 4.46
C TYR A 174 -6.15 -9.90 4.31
N LEU A 175 -5.49 -9.62 3.20
CA LEU A 175 -4.07 -9.90 3.03
C LEU A 175 -3.30 -9.00 4.00
N ARG A 176 -2.53 -9.60 4.90
CA ARG A 176 -1.62 -8.93 5.83
C ARG A 176 -0.19 -9.16 5.37
N VAL A 177 0.57 -8.08 5.23
CA VAL A 177 1.99 -8.14 4.82
C VAL A 177 2.82 -7.30 5.79
N GLU A 178 3.94 -7.84 6.27
CA GLU A 178 4.93 -7.04 6.98
C GLU A 178 5.46 -5.94 6.06
N ASP A 179 5.45 -4.73 6.56
CA ASP A 179 5.85 -3.57 5.80
C ASP A 179 7.38 -3.41 5.78
N LYS A 180 7.96 -3.76 4.62
CA LYS A 180 9.33 -3.42 4.23
C LYS A 180 9.39 -2.60 2.95
N PHE A 181 8.23 -2.25 2.39
CA PHE A 181 8.08 -1.62 1.07
C PHE A 181 7.46 -0.23 1.15
N SER A 182 7.05 0.25 2.32
CA SER A 182 6.81 1.68 2.56
C SER A 182 8.10 2.40 2.97
N ARG A 183 8.02 3.73 3.12
CA ARG A 183 9.12 4.56 3.64
C ARG A 183 9.12 4.65 5.19
N TYR A 184 8.44 3.74 5.87
CA TYR A 184 8.44 3.71 7.33
C TYR A 184 9.83 3.37 7.89
N ASN A 185 10.28 4.13 8.90
CA ASN A 185 11.62 4.05 9.49
C ASN A 185 11.60 3.82 11.02
N GLY A 186 10.45 3.45 11.59
CA GLY A 186 10.34 3.16 13.02
C GLY A 186 10.85 1.78 13.39
N LYS A 187 11.02 1.55 14.71
CA LYS A 187 11.58 0.31 15.25
C LYS A 187 10.57 -0.83 15.34
N ASP A 188 9.30 -0.49 15.52
CA ASP A 188 8.23 -1.49 15.63
C ASP A 188 7.93 -2.14 14.29
N LYS A 189 7.56 -3.43 14.33
CA LYS A 189 7.02 -4.09 13.14
C LYS A 189 5.72 -3.39 12.73
N VAL A 190 5.63 -3.12 11.44
CA VAL A 190 4.43 -2.57 10.81
C VAL A 190 3.83 -3.61 9.89
N TYR A 191 2.52 -3.74 9.91
CA TYR A 191 1.77 -4.64 9.05
C TYR A 191 0.77 -3.84 8.24
N GLN A 192 0.81 -3.97 6.92
CA GLN A 192 -0.19 -3.40 6.03
C GLN A 192 -1.26 -4.45 5.71
N TYR A 193 -2.51 -4.00 5.60
CA TYR A 193 -3.69 -4.82 5.34
C TYR A 193 -4.30 -4.41 4.01
N PHE A 194 -4.60 -5.38 3.17
CA PHE A 194 -5.16 -5.19 1.85
C PHE A 194 -6.39 -6.05 1.62
N LYS A 195 -7.43 -5.45 1.05
CA LYS A 195 -8.66 -6.14 0.66
C LYS A 195 -8.54 -6.62 -0.78
N LYS A 196 -8.92 -7.87 -1.05
CA LYS A 196 -8.98 -8.39 -2.42
C LYS A 196 -10.01 -7.60 -3.24
N ARG A 197 -9.63 -7.16 -4.45
CA ARG A 197 -10.57 -6.65 -5.45
C ARG A 197 -11.28 -7.79 -6.17
#